data_AF-A0A150GU50-F1
#
_entry.id   AF-A0A150GU50-F1
#
_cell.length_a   1.000
_cell.length_b   1.000
_cell.length_c   1.000
_cell.angle_alpha   90.00
_cell.angle_beta   90.00
_cell.angle_gamma   90.00
#
_symmetry.space_group_name_H-M   'P 1'
#
loop_
_entity.id
_entity.type
_entity.pdbx_description
1 polymer ?
#
loop_
_entity_poly.entity_id
_entity_poly.type
_entity_poly.pdbx_seq_one_letter_code
_entity_poly.pdbx_strand_id
1 'polypeptide(L)'
;MEPKDGWAVIEDELYGEDDQFDYDEADEGGEFEEQLDPMSRRLMGIEEPVDEEEEYEEYEEDEEDEGVLDEAAEADRDGATADDVGEPSTSYPEPPDRAYLAADLFGEAAVFDAALWLASEYPQLVVSGLQTNPHLVVPGDVFVFHPNLVAEDELEAIDIAIDQGAVLLVAPHLKPDEPGQDPPPDPLKRPGALPAHIPLVRVDDTMAVGSQLGVAFYGE
;
A
#
# COMPACT_ATOMS: atom_id res chain seq x y z
N MET A 1 4.41 10.95 67.07
CA MET A 1 5.13 9.82 66.47
C MET A 1 4.93 9.94 64.98
N GLU A 2 6.02 9.91 64.21
CA GLU A 2 5.99 9.50 62.80
C GLU A 2 5.80 7.96 62.77
N PRO A 3 5.46 7.35 61.62
CA PRO A 3 6.52 7.10 60.63
C PRO A 3 6.45 7.98 59.37
N LYS A 4 7.60 8.13 58.73
CA LYS A 4 7.71 8.36 57.29
C LYS A 4 7.64 6.99 56.58
N ASP A 5 8.06 6.95 55.32
CA ASP A 5 8.19 5.78 54.45
C ASP A 5 6.89 5.39 53.72
N GLY A 6 6.93 5.06 52.43
CA GLY A 6 8.08 5.23 51.53
C GLY A 6 7.82 4.69 50.12
N TRP A 7 8.24 5.44 49.11
CA TRP A 7 8.52 4.93 47.76
C TRP A 7 9.90 5.46 47.39
N ALA A 8 10.80 4.54 47.05
CA ALA A 8 12.22 4.83 46.95
C ALA A 8 12.55 5.62 45.68
N VAL A 9 13.57 6.48 45.81
CA VAL A 9 14.38 6.89 44.66
C VAL A 9 15.10 5.64 44.17
N ILE A 10 14.87 5.24 42.92
CA ILE A 10 15.67 4.22 42.25
C ILE A 10 16.77 4.95 41.48
N GLU A 11 17.74 5.44 42.24
CA GLU A 11 19.10 5.67 41.78
C GLU A 11 19.87 4.40 42.18
N ASP A 12 20.10 3.50 41.23
CA ASP A 12 21.04 2.39 41.38
C ASP A 12 21.81 2.24 40.07
N GLU A 13 23.13 2.28 40.17
CA GLU A 13 24.04 2.57 39.07
C GLU A 13 24.35 1.30 38.26
N LEU A 14 23.93 1.24 36.98
CA LEU A 14 24.30 0.10 36.12
C LEU A 14 24.53 0.46 34.63
N TYR A 15 25.30 1.51 34.39
CA TYR A 15 26.11 1.60 33.18
C TYR A 15 27.57 1.41 33.56
N GLY A 16 28.05 0.18 33.42
CA GLY A 16 29.48 -0.12 33.48
C GLY A 16 30.19 0.50 32.29
N GLU A 17 31.40 1.01 32.54
CA GLU A 17 32.38 1.32 31.50
C GLU A 17 32.87 0.01 30.83
N ASP A 18 33.70 0.14 29.80
CA ASP A 18 34.40 -0.94 29.08
C ASP A 18 33.55 -1.90 28.21
N ASP A 19 33.09 -1.40 27.05
CA ASP A 19 33.05 -2.22 25.83
C ASP A 19 33.53 -1.38 24.62
N GLN A 20 34.85 -1.30 24.47
CA GLN A 20 35.53 -0.48 23.46
C GLN A 20 35.72 -1.30 22.17
N PHE A 21 34.78 -1.16 21.24
CA PHE A 21 34.79 -1.91 19.98
C PHE A 21 35.90 -1.41 19.04
N ASP A 22 37.04 -2.09 19.08
CA ASP A 22 38.25 -1.79 18.31
C ASP A 22 38.04 -2.23 16.84
N TYR A 23 37.70 -1.28 15.98
CA TYR A 23 37.39 -1.49 14.56
C TYR A 23 38.60 -1.14 13.66
N ASP A 24 39.74 -1.75 13.95
CA ASP A 24 40.92 -1.75 13.06
C ASP A 24 40.89 -2.95 12.09
N GLU A 25 41.52 -2.77 10.92
CA GLU A 25 41.89 -3.81 9.95
C GLU A 25 40.75 -4.56 9.21
N ALA A 26 40.21 -3.91 8.17
CA ALA A 26 39.39 -4.53 7.12
C ALA A 26 39.71 -3.97 5.72
N ASP A 27 41.01 -3.87 5.38
CA ASP A 27 41.52 -3.31 4.12
C ASP A 27 42.25 -4.38 3.29
N GLU A 28 41.49 -5.32 2.71
CA GLU A 28 42.02 -6.33 1.77
C GLU A 28 41.00 -6.64 0.65
N GLY A 29 40.45 -5.58 0.03
CA GLY A 29 39.61 -5.70 -1.16
C GLY A 29 40.43 -6.10 -2.40
N GLY A 30 40.20 -7.31 -2.94
CA GLY A 30 40.88 -7.75 -4.17
C GLY A 30 40.49 -9.12 -4.73
N GLU A 31 40.36 -10.17 -3.91
CA GLU A 31 40.20 -11.55 -4.44
C GLU A 31 38.78 -12.15 -4.30
N PHE A 32 37.82 -11.44 -3.72
CA PHE A 32 36.48 -12.00 -3.43
C PHE A 32 35.43 -11.77 -4.53
N GLU A 33 35.58 -10.73 -5.36
CA GLU A 33 34.55 -10.30 -6.33
C GLU A 33 34.36 -11.29 -7.49
N GLU A 34 35.40 -12.05 -7.86
CA GLU A 34 35.35 -13.06 -8.93
C GLU A 34 34.54 -14.31 -8.56
N GLN A 35 34.25 -14.54 -7.28
CA GLN A 35 33.54 -15.73 -6.78
C GLN A 35 32.09 -15.45 -6.33
N LEU A 36 31.59 -14.23 -6.49
CA LEU A 36 30.20 -13.87 -6.18
C LEU A 36 29.26 -14.28 -7.32
N ASP A 37 28.29 -15.14 -7.01
CA ASP A 37 27.17 -15.44 -7.91
C ASP A 37 26.44 -14.14 -8.35
N PRO A 38 25.82 -14.09 -9.55
CA PRO A 38 25.25 -12.86 -10.11
C PRO A 38 24.22 -12.17 -9.21
N MET A 39 23.43 -12.95 -8.45
CA MET A 39 22.46 -12.41 -7.49
C MET A 39 23.13 -11.68 -6.31
N SER A 40 24.30 -12.15 -5.87
CA SER A 40 25.08 -11.55 -4.78
C SER A 40 25.77 -10.24 -5.23
N ARG A 41 26.28 -10.18 -6.47
CA ARG A 41 26.81 -8.93 -7.05
C ARG A 41 25.73 -7.84 -7.12
N ARG A 42 24.54 -8.21 -7.60
CA ARG A 42 23.38 -7.31 -7.69
C ARG A 42 22.90 -6.81 -6.31
N LEU A 43 23.12 -7.58 -5.24
CA LEU A 43 22.79 -7.19 -3.86
C LEU A 43 23.82 -6.21 -3.25
N MET A 44 25.07 -6.22 -3.72
CA MET A 44 26.13 -5.30 -3.25
C MET A 44 26.23 -4.00 -4.06
N GLY A 45 25.40 -3.81 -5.10
CA GLY A 45 25.42 -2.60 -5.93
C GLY A 45 26.63 -2.51 -6.88
N ILE A 46 27.26 -3.64 -7.20
CA ILE A 46 28.30 -3.69 -8.24
C ILE A 46 27.60 -3.65 -9.60
N GLU A 47 27.56 -2.48 -10.23
CA GLU A 47 27.04 -2.32 -11.60
C GLU A 47 27.91 -3.05 -12.61
N GLU A 48 27.28 -3.81 -13.51
CA GLU A 48 27.94 -4.28 -14.73
C GLU A 48 28.03 -3.11 -15.73
N PRO A 49 29.14 -2.96 -16.48
CA PRO A 49 29.26 -1.90 -17.46
C PRO A 49 28.24 -2.11 -18.59
N VAL A 50 27.34 -1.14 -18.76
CA VAL A 50 26.35 -1.12 -19.85
C VAL A 50 27.03 -0.63 -21.12
N ASP A 51 26.91 -1.37 -22.22
CA ASP A 51 27.31 -0.91 -23.56
C ASP A 51 26.30 0.12 -24.10
N GLU A 52 26.79 1.24 -24.67
CA GLU A 52 26.01 2.36 -25.21
C GLU A 52 25.96 2.35 -26.78
N GLU A 53 25.11 1.55 -27.44
CA GLU A 53 24.83 1.52 -28.91
C GLU A 53 23.53 0.67 -29.13
N GLU A 54 22.52 0.91 -30.00
CA GLU A 54 22.06 1.89 -31.02
C GLU A 54 20.49 1.91 -30.92
N GLU A 55 19.63 2.85 -31.36
CA GLU A 55 19.56 4.29 -31.70
C GLU A 55 18.05 4.73 -31.56
N TYR A 56 17.63 5.98 -31.85
CA TYR A 56 16.21 6.43 -31.78
C TYR A 56 15.40 6.07 -33.04
N GLU A 57 14.15 5.60 -32.89
CA GLU A 57 13.13 5.66 -33.97
C GLU A 57 11.88 6.44 -33.52
N GLU A 58 11.66 7.59 -34.16
CA GLU A 58 10.47 8.44 -34.08
C GLU A 58 9.46 7.95 -35.14
N TYR A 59 8.26 7.54 -34.72
CA TYR A 59 7.21 7.07 -35.61
C TYR A 59 6.10 8.12 -35.77
N GLU A 60 5.73 8.40 -37.02
CA GLU A 60 4.87 9.52 -37.42
C GLU A 60 3.38 9.31 -37.07
N GLU A 61 2.67 10.43 -36.89
CA GLU A 61 1.25 10.53 -36.55
C GLU A 61 0.40 10.57 -37.84
N ASP A 62 -0.41 9.53 -38.09
CA ASP A 62 -1.33 9.44 -39.24
C ASP A 62 -2.81 9.60 -38.78
N GLU A 63 -3.42 10.76 -39.10
CA GLU A 63 -4.85 11.05 -38.89
C GLU A 63 -5.69 10.68 -40.15
N GLU A 64 -6.53 9.62 -40.12
CA GLU A 64 -7.66 9.46 -41.09
C GLU A 64 -8.98 8.98 -40.45
N ASP A 65 -9.75 9.99 -40.03
CA ASP A 65 -11.21 10.25 -40.00
C ASP A 65 -12.32 9.18 -40.31
N GLU A 66 -13.50 9.46 -39.73
CA GLU A 66 -14.90 8.99 -39.94
C GLU A 66 -15.25 7.61 -40.57
N GLY A 67 -16.13 6.84 -39.89
CA GLY A 67 -16.73 5.61 -40.45
C GLY A 67 -17.86 4.93 -39.65
N VAL A 68 -18.97 5.62 -39.35
CA VAL A 68 -20.11 5.05 -38.60
C VAL A 68 -21.10 4.29 -39.52
N LEU A 69 -21.57 3.08 -39.13
CA LEU A 69 -23.00 2.65 -39.07
C LEU A 69 -23.22 1.12 -38.93
N ASP A 70 -23.91 0.75 -37.84
CA ASP A 70 -25.02 -0.21 -37.68
C ASP A 70 -24.98 -1.69 -38.16
N GLU A 71 -24.99 -2.57 -37.15
CA GLU A 71 -26.02 -3.61 -36.86
C GLU A 71 -26.03 -5.00 -37.57
N ALA A 72 -25.85 -6.02 -36.72
CA ALA A 72 -26.37 -7.42 -36.74
C ALA A 72 -25.98 -8.44 -37.84
N ALA A 73 -25.30 -9.50 -37.40
CA ALA A 73 -25.68 -10.90 -37.69
C ALA A 73 -25.11 -11.90 -36.65
N GLU A 74 -25.99 -12.69 -36.03
CA GLU A 74 -25.65 -13.84 -35.15
C GLU A 74 -24.96 -14.99 -35.93
N ALA A 75 -23.96 -15.65 -35.33
CA ALA A 75 -23.47 -16.96 -35.78
C ALA A 75 -22.71 -17.72 -34.67
N ASP A 76 -23.23 -18.87 -34.24
CA ASP A 76 -22.57 -19.75 -33.26
C ASP A 76 -21.14 -20.16 -33.68
N ARG A 77 -20.20 -20.12 -32.71
CA ARG A 77 -18.94 -20.84 -32.85
C ARG A 77 -18.35 -21.35 -31.54
N ASP A 78 -18.97 -22.40 -31.02
CA ASP A 78 -18.29 -23.34 -30.11
C ASP A 78 -16.99 -23.85 -30.78
N GLY A 79 -15.91 -23.92 -30.00
CA GLY A 79 -14.56 -24.21 -30.49
C GLY A 79 -13.46 -23.39 -29.80
N ALA A 80 -13.05 -23.84 -28.63
CA ALA A 80 -11.97 -23.23 -27.85
C ALA A 80 -10.64 -23.12 -28.61
N THR A 81 -9.99 -21.94 -28.55
CA THR A 81 -8.67 -21.74 -27.92
C THR A 81 -8.24 -20.27 -28.07
N ALA A 82 -8.10 -19.58 -26.95
CA ALA A 82 -7.02 -18.64 -26.72
C ALA A 82 -6.36 -19.08 -25.40
N ASP A 83 -5.03 -19.18 -25.35
CA ASP A 83 -4.35 -19.27 -24.05
C ASP A 83 -4.47 -17.89 -23.41
N ASP A 84 -5.32 -17.80 -22.39
CA ASP A 84 -5.37 -16.64 -21.50
C ASP A 84 -4.13 -16.70 -20.59
N VAL A 85 -2.98 -16.31 -21.16
CA VAL A 85 -1.68 -16.22 -20.47
C VAL A 85 -1.77 -15.04 -19.53
N GLY A 86 -2.42 -15.29 -18.38
CA GLY A 86 -2.93 -14.26 -17.50
C GLY A 86 -1.93 -13.13 -17.25
N GLU A 87 -2.29 -11.95 -17.75
CA GLU A 87 -1.91 -10.71 -17.07
C GLU A 87 -2.28 -10.89 -15.58
N PRO A 88 -1.41 -10.51 -14.63
CA PRO A 88 -1.72 -10.63 -13.21
C PRO A 88 -2.75 -9.56 -12.85
N SER A 89 -4.02 -9.83 -13.19
CA SER A 89 -5.14 -8.94 -12.95
C SER A 89 -5.18 -8.59 -11.47
N THR A 90 -4.88 -7.33 -11.16
CA THR A 90 -4.78 -6.83 -9.78
C THR A 90 -6.14 -6.72 -9.09
N SER A 91 -7.22 -7.00 -9.82
CA SER A 91 -8.54 -7.30 -9.29
C SER A 91 -8.49 -8.44 -8.28
N TYR A 92 -8.99 -8.19 -7.08
CA TYR A 92 -9.41 -9.24 -6.15
C TYR A 92 -10.48 -10.16 -6.79
N PRO A 93 -10.81 -11.31 -6.16
CA PRO A 93 -11.97 -12.11 -6.57
C PRO A 93 -13.26 -11.26 -6.62
N GLU A 94 -14.29 -11.78 -7.31
CA GLU A 94 -15.62 -11.15 -7.28
C GLU A 94 -16.07 -10.95 -5.82
N PRO A 95 -16.54 -9.74 -5.43
CA PRO A 95 -16.99 -9.49 -4.07
C PRO A 95 -18.18 -10.41 -3.75
N PRO A 96 -18.22 -11.03 -2.56
CA PRO A 96 -19.32 -11.90 -2.18
C PRO A 96 -20.62 -11.08 -2.02
N ASP A 97 -21.78 -11.72 -2.21
CA ASP A 97 -23.14 -11.13 -2.07
C ASP A 97 -23.46 -10.57 -0.64
N ARG A 98 -22.48 -10.53 0.27
CA ARG A 98 -22.60 -10.05 1.65
C ARG A 98 -21.92 -8.68 1.81
N ALA A 99 -22.67 -7.70 2.27
CA ALA A 99 -22.12 -6.41 2.69
C ALA A 99 -21.90 -6.39 4.22
N TYR A 100 -20.78 -5.82 4.65
CA TYR A 100 -20.33 -5.78 6.04
C TYR A 100 -20.62 -4.42 6.68
N LEU A 101 -20.70 -4.37 8.01
CA LEU A 101 -20.43 -3.12 8.73
C LEU A 101 -18.91 -2.91 8.77
N ALA A 102 -18.44 -1.69 8.50
CA ALA A 102 -17.00 -1.39 8.43
C ALA A 102 -16.27 -1.73 9.74
N ALA A 103 -16.90 -1.50 10.90
CA ALA A 103 -16.34 -1.85 12.19
C ALA A 103 -16.17 -3.38 12.38
N ASP A 104 -17.11 -4.18 11.89
CA ASP A 104 -17.05 -5.65 12.00
C ASP A 104 -15.96 -6.21 11.08
N LEU A 105 -15.88 -5.73 9.83
CA LEU A 105 -14.84 -6.13 8.87
C LEU A 105 -13.42 -5.83 9.38
N PHE A 106 -13.19 -4.62 9.91
CA PHE A 106 -11.89 -4.27 10.50
C PHE A 106 -11.61 -5.05 11.80
N GLY A 107 -12.66 -5.49 12.52
CA GLY A 107 -12.54 -6.37 13.67
C GLY A 107 -12.14 -7.80 13.31
N GLU A 108 -12.71 -8.36 12.24
CA GLU A 108 -12.34 -9.68 11.70
C GLU A 108 -10.93 -9.67 11.08
N ALA A 109 -10.53 -8.56 10.46
CA ALA A 109 -9.15 -8.30 10.02
C ALA A 109 -8.16 -8.04 11.17
N ALA A 110 -8.61 -8.07 12.44
CA ALA A 110 -7.84 -7.80 13.66
C ALA A 110 -7.24 -6.37 13.78
N VAL A 111 -7.75 -5.41 13.02
CA VAL A 111 -7.35 -3.99 13.03
C VAL A 111 -8.16 -3.23 14.10
N PHE A 112 -8.03 -3.66 15.36
CA PHE A 112 -8.97 -3.34 16.43
C PHE A 112 -9.15 -1.84 16.73
N ASP A 113 -8.08 -1.04 16.67
CA ASP A 113 -8.18 0.40 16.94
C ASP A 113 -9.00 1.15 15.86
N ALA A 114 -8.85 0.75 14.60
CA ALA A 114 -9.68 1.25 13.51
C ALA A 114 -11.13 0.76 13.64
N ALA A 115 -11.34 -0.52 13.98
CA ALA A 115 -12.66 -1.08 14.22
C ALA A 115 -13.43 -0.33 15.33
N LEU A 116 -12.76 -0.03 16.45
CA LEU A 116 -13.33 0.73 17.57
C LEU A 116 -13.65 2.19 17.20
N TRP A 117 -12.78 2.84 16.42
CA TRP A 117 -13.03 4.19 15.91
C TRP A 117 -14.22 4.25 14.94
N LEU A 118 -14.28 3.30 13.99
CA LEU A 118 -15.40 3.17 13.04
C LEU A 118 -16.71 2.86 13.77
N ALA A 119 -16.69 2.04 14.83
CA ALA A 119 -17.86 1.77 15.67
C ALA A 119 -18.35 3.00 16.47
N SER A 120 -17.46 3.96 16.77
CA SER A 120 -17.81 5.20 17.47
C SER A 120 -18.38 6.25 16.52
N GLU A 121 -17.64 6.57 15.45
CA GLU A 121 -17.92 7.72 14.60
C GLU A 121 -18.77 7.37 13.37
N TYR A 122 -18.68 6.12 12.88
CA TYR A 122 -19.33 5.65 11.64
C TYR A 122 -20.14 4.34 11.82
N PRO A 123 -20.98 4.18 12.87
CA PRO A 123 -21.63 2.90 13.24
C PRO A 123 -22.69 2.36 12.24
N GLN A 124 -22.90 3.03 11.12
CA GLN A 124 -23.82 2.61 10.05
C GLN A 124 -23.12 2.52 8.68
N LEU A 125 -21.79 2.61 8.64
CA LEU A 125 -21.01 2.51 7.43
C LEU A 125 -20.97 1.05 6.94
N VAL A 126 -21.44 0.85 5.71
CA VAL A 126 -21.53 -0.46 5.06
C VAL A 126 -20.46 -0.55 3.96
N VAL A 127 -19.78 -1.69 3.89
CA VAL A 127 -18.76 -2.01 2.88
C VAL A 127 -19.24 -3.17 2.02
N SER A 128 -19.14 -3.03 0.70
CA SER A 128 -19.53 -4.04 -0.30
C SER A 128 -18.40 -4.49 -1.23
N GLY A 129 -17.19 -3.96 -1.06
CA GLY A 129 -16.00 -4.36 -1.82
C GLY A 129 -14.70 -3.83 -1.23
N LEU A 130 -13.58 -4.29 -1.79
CA LEU A 130 -12.23 -3.93 -1.40
C LEU A 130 -11.40 -3.72 -2.67
N GLN A 131 -10.79 -2.55 -2.83
CA GLN A 131 -9.99 -2.20 -4.00
C GLN A 131 -8.67 -1.53 -3.65
N THR A 132 -7.68 -1.77 -4.50
CA THR A 132 -6.30 -1.25 -4.36
C THR A 132 -5.84 -0.45 -5.57
N ASN A 133 -6.56 -0.56 -6.69
CA ASN A 133 -6.46 0.34 -7.83
C ASN A 133 -7.57 1.40 -7.73
N PRO A 134 -7.25 2.71 -7.66
CA PRO A 134 -8.25 3.75 -7.43
C PRO A 134 -9.24 3.89 -8.61
N HIS A 135 -8.85 3.48 -9.82
CA HIS A 135 -9.72 3.52 -11.01
C HIS A 135 -10.72 2.36 -11.09
N LEU A 136 -10.58 1.33 -10.24
CA LEU A 136 -11.47 0.16 -10.19
C LEU A 136 -12.42 0.17 -8.97
N VAL A 137 -12.33 1.20 -8.14
CA VAL A 137 -13.26 1.48 -7.03
C VAL A 137 -14.68 1.64 -7.57
N VAL A 138 -15.67 1.07 -6.87
CA VAL A 138 -17.09 1.35 -7.09
C VAL A 138 -17.79 1.85 -5.82
N PRO A 139 -18.97 2.51 -5.93
CA PRO A 139 -19.70 3.03 -4.78
C PRO A 139 -20.08 1.94 -3.75
N GLY A 140 -19.38 1.94 -2.61
CA GLY A 140 -19.49 0.92 -1.56
C GLY A 140 -18.17 0.28 -1.15
N ASP A 141 -17.09 0.54 -1.88
CA ASP A 141 -15.78 -0.09 -1.64
C ASP A 141 -14.95 0.61 -0.56
N VAL A 142 -14.12 -0.18 0.12
CA VAL A 142 -12.92 0.29 0.83
C VAL A 142 -11.78 0.41 -0.18
N PHE A 143 -11.20 1.61 -0.32
CA PHE A 143 -9.93 1.79 -1.04
C PHE A 143 -8.74 1.63 -0.09
N VAL A 144 -7.77 0.80 -0.45
CA VAL A 144 -6.51 0.61 0.29
C VAL A 144 -5.33 1.08 -0.56
N PHE A 145 -4.74 2.22 -0.21
CA PHE A 145 -3.54 2.73 -0.87
C PHE A 145 -2.31 1.92 -0.48
N HIS A 146 -1.68 1.30 -1.47
CA HIS A 146 -0.41 0.58 -1.31
C HIS A 146 0.73 1.35 -2.00
N PRO A 147 1.69 1.89 -1.24
CA PRO A 147 2.89 2.50 -1.83
C PRO A 147 3.56 1.54 -2.81
N ASN A 148 3.90 2.04 -4.01
CA ASN A 148 4.54 1.30 -5.12
C ASN A 148 3.66 0.25 -5.84
N LEU A 149 2.34 0.16 -5.59
CA LEU A 149 1.42 -0.63 -6.44
C LEU A 149 0.55 0.23 -7.37
N VAL A 150 0.45 1.53 -7.09
CA VAL A 150 -0.16 2.55 -7.95
C VAL A 150 0.92 3.50 -8.45
N ALA A 151 0.70 4.16 -9.60
CA ALA A 151 1.67 5.07 -10.21
C ALA A 151 1.47 6.52 -9.74
N GLU A 152 0.23 6.83 -9.37
CA GLU A 152 -0.27 8.05 -8.75
C GLU A 152 0.33 8.27 -7.35
N ASP A 153 0.45 9.52 -6.91
CA ASP A 153 0.80 9.81 -5.52
C ASP A 153 -0.35 9.53 -4.54
N GLU A 154 -0.08 9.54 -3.23
CA GLU A 154 -1.09 9.22 -2.20
C GLU A 154 -2.35 10.09 -2.30
N LEU A 155 -2.19 11.36 -2.66
CA LEU A 155 -3.30 12.32 -2.73
C LEU A 155 -4.07 12.15 -4.03
N GLU A 156 -3.37 12.00 -5.17
CA GLU A 156 -3.97 11.76 -6.47
C GLU A 156 -4.78 10.44 -6.48
N ALA A 157 -4.20 9.35 -5.96
CA ALA A 157 -4.89 8.07 -5.83
C ALA A 157 -6.13 8.15 -4.92
N ILE A 158 -6.06 8.92 -3.84
CA ILE A 158 -7.19 9.10 -2.91
C ILE A 158 -8.29 9.98 -3.52
N ASP A 159 -7.94 11.09 -4.20
CA ASP A 159 -8.92 11.94 -4.88
C ASP A 159 -9.65 11.16 -5.99
N ILE A 160 -8.94 10.33 -6.77
CA ILE A 160 -9.55 9.44 -7.77
C ILE A 160 -10.51 8.43 -7.09
N ALA A 161 -10.06 7.74 -6.03
CA ALA A 161 -10.89 6.77 -5.31
C ALA A 161 -12.15 7.41 -4.71
N ILE A 162 -12.06 8.67 -4.24
CA ILE A 162 -13.19 9.46 -3.74
C ILE A 162 -14.20 9.75 -4.87
N ASP A 163 -13.74 10.21 -6.03
CA ASP A 163 -14.61 10.54 -7.17
C ASP A 163 -15.28 9.28 -7.78
N GLN A 164 -14.64 8.11 -7.70
CA GLN A 164 -15.25 6.82 -8.04
C GLN A 164 -16.24 6.29 -6.97
N GLY A 165 -16.22 6.85 -5.75
CA GLY A 165 -17.22 6.59 -4.70
C GLY A 165 -16.76 5.69 -3.55
N ALA A 166 -15.47 5.61 -3.25
CA ALA A 166 -14.96 4.91 -2.06
C ALA A 166 -15.67 5.40 -0.78
N VAL A 167 -16.17 4.46 0.03
CA VAL A 167 -16.89 4.77 1.27
C VAL A 167 -15.96 4.82 2.50
N LEU A 168 -14.74 4.31 2.36
CA LEU A 168 -13.68 4.36 3.36
C LEU A 168 -12.31 4.28 2.67
N LEU A 169 -11.33 4.98 3.22
CA LEU A 169 -9.96 5.03 2.74
C LEU A 169 -9.00 4.43 3.78
N VAL A 170 -8.02 3.63 3.34
CA VAL A 170 -6.92 3.14 4.16
C VAL A 170 -5.60 3.58 3.53
N ALA A 171 -4.76 4.29 4.29
CA ALA A 171 -3.50 4.86 3.81
C ALA A 171 -2.38 4.71 4.86
N PRO A 172 -1.10 4.75 4.47
CA PRO A 172 0.00 4.65 5.42
C PRO A 172 0.05 5.85 6.37
N HIS A 173 0.66 5.70 7.55
CA HIS A 173 1.11 6.85 8.33
C HIS A 173 2.17 7.63 7.55
N LEU A 174 2.04 8.96 7.55
CA LEU A 174 3.09 9.82 7.00
C LEU A 174 4.38 9.64 7.80
N LYS A 175 5.46 9.38 7.08
CA LYS A 175 6.80 9.21 7.66
C LYS A 175 7.45 10.59 7.82
N PRO A 176 8.23 10.83 8.90
CA PRO A 176 9.04 12.04 9.00
C PRO A 176 10.14 12.03 7.94
N ASP A 177 10.49 13.21 7.42
CA ASP A 177 11.53 13.38 6.39
C ASP A 177 12.94 13.03 6.91
N GLU A 178 13.16 13.18 8.22
CA GLU A 178 14.41 12.82 8.92
C GLU A 178 14.13 12.01 10.20
N PRO A 179 15.00 11.06 10.57
CA PRO A 179 14.83 10.26 11.78
C PRO A 179 14.90 11.12 13.04
N GLY A 180 13.83 11.13 13.83
CA GLY A 180 13.71 11.91 15.07
C GLY A 180 12.95 13.24 14.94
N GLN A 181 12.46 13.58 13.74
CA GLN A 181 11.44 14.63 13.59
C GLN A 181 10.02 14.08 13.86
N ASP A 182 9.09 14.97 14.21
CA ASP A 182 7.66 14.68 14.16
C ASP A 182 7.22 14.41 12.70
N PRO A 183 6.28 13.50 12.44
CA PRO A 183 5.77 13.26 11.09
C PRO A 183 5.06 14.52 10.54
N PRO A 184 5.12 14.78 9.22
CA PRO A 184 4.55 15.97 8.61
C PRO A 184 3.02 16.03 8.80
N PRO A 185 2.43 17.24 8.88
CA PRO A 185 1.01 17.42 9.19
C PRO A 185 0.13 16.95 8.02
N ASP A 186 -0.55 15.83 8.27
CA ASP A 186 -1.45 15.11 7.35
C ASP A 186 -2.28 16.06 6.46
N PRO A 187 -2.00 16.10 5.14
CA PRO A 187 -2.63 17.07 4.24
C PRO A 187 -4.14 16.79 4.10
N LEU A 188 -4.55 15.52 4.20
CA LEU A 188 -5.95 15.10 4.12
C LEU A 188 -6.76 15.49 5.38
N LYS A 189 -6.09 15.78 6.49
CA LYS A 189 -6.72 16.38 7.70
C LYS A 189 -6.88 17.90 7.61
N ARG A 190 -6.50 18.54 6.49
CA ARG A 190 -6.77 19.96 6.25
C ARG A 190 -8.23 20.15 5.82
N PRO A 191 -8.96 21.16 6.34
CA PRO A 191 -10.36 21.37 5.97
C PRO A 191 -10.54 21.55 4.45
N GLY A 192 -11.28 20.64 3.83
CA GLY A 192 -11.56 20.62 2.39
C GLY A 192 -10.62 19.76 1.54
N ALA A 193 -9.64 19.06 2.13
CA ALA A 193 -8.80 18.08 1.43
C ALA A 193 -9.40 16.65 1.40
N LEU A 194 -10.47 16.41 2.17
CA LEU A 194 -11.36 15.26 2.04
C LEU A 194 -12.81 15.76 2.08
N PRO A 195 -13.76 15.10 1.40
CA PRO A 195 -15.18 15.23 1.71
C PRO A 195 -15.41 14.91 3.19
N ALA A 196 -16.12 15.78 3.91
CA ALA A 196 -16.22 15.76 5.38
C ALA A 196 -16.99 14.56 5.99
N HIS A 197 -17.18 13.48 5.21
CA HIS A 197 -18.02 12.32 5.50
C HIS A 197 -17.33 10.98 5.16
N ILE A 198 -16.18 10.98 4.48
CA ILE A 198 -15.44 9.75 4.14
C ILE A 198 -14.35 9.52 5.23
N PRO A 199 -14.38 8.41 5.98
CA PRO A 199 -13.34 8.08 6.94
C PRO A 199 -12.02 7.69 6.25
N LEU A 200 -10.93 8.24 6.77
CA LEU A 200 -9.56 7.85 6.45
C LEU A 200 -8.92 7.15 7.64
N VAL A 201 -8.61 5.86 7.49
CA VAL A 201 -7.83 5.06 8.44
C VAL A 201 -6.35 5.19 8.06
N ARG A 202 -5.52 5.68 8.98
CA ARG A 202 -4.05 5.70 8.85
C ARG A 202 -3.47 4.48 9.58
N VAL A 203 -2.54 3.75 8.96
CA VAL A 203 -1.91 2.52 9.50
C VAL A 203 -0.41 2.46 9.18
N ASP A 204 0.39 1.71 9.94
CA ASP A 204 1.84 1.63 9.71
C ASP A 204 2.23 0.87 8.42
N ASP A 205 1.49 -0.21 8.13
CA ASP A 205 1.70 -1.07 6.97
C ASP A 205 0.36 -1.37 6.28
N THR A 206 0.12 -0.69 5.14
CA THR A 206 -1.10 -0.94 4.36
C THR A 206 -1.07 -2.28 3.64
N MET A 207 0.09 -2.85 3.29
CA MET A 207 0.17 -4.17 2.63
C MET A 207 -0.32 -5.27 3.59
N ALA A 208 0.12 -5.21 4.85
CA ALA A 208 -0.35 -6.13 5.89
C ALA A 208 -1.87 -5.97 6.13
N VAL A 209 -2.34 -4.74 6.28
CA VAL A 209 -3.76 -4.44 6.55
C VAL A 209 -4.68 -4.78 5.36
N GLY A 210 -4.29 -4.47 4.12
CA GLY A 210 -5.05 -4.82 2.92
C GLY A 210 -5.12 -6.33 2.67
N SER A 211 -4.06 -7.06 3.03
CA SER A 211 -4.06 -8.52 3.05
C SER A 211 -5.01 -9.08 4.12
N GLN A 212 -4.99 -8.53 5.34
CA GLN A 212 -5.89 -8.92 6.43
C GLN A 212 -7.37 -8.62 6.11
N LEU A 213 -7.66 -7.43 5.55
CA LEU A 213 -8.99 -7.05 5.07
C LEU A 213 -9.44 -7.97 3.93
N GLY A 214 -8.56 -8.29 2.99
CA GLY A 214 -8.85 -9.25 1.91
C GLY A 214 -9.20 -10.63 2.44
N VAL A 215 -8.46 -11.15 3.42
CA VAL A 215 -8.75 -12.45 4.05
C VAL A 215 -10.07 -12.41 4.83
N ALA A 216 -10.38 -11.33 5.54
CA ALA A 216 -11.65 -11.19 6.26
C ALA A 216 -12.85 -11.07 5.31
N PHE A 217 -12.70 -10.35 4.21
CA PHE A 217 -13.75 -10.08 3.24
C PHE A 217 -14.05 -11.27 2.31
N TYR A 218 -13.00 -11.90 1.77
CA TYR A 218 -13.10 -13.00 0.79
C TYR A 218 -13.00 -14.41 1.40
N GLY A 219 -12.66 -14.55 2.68
CA GLY A 219 -12.48 -15.85 3.34
C GLY A 219 -13.79 -16.48 3.83
N GLU A 220 -14.41 -17.33 3.01
CA GLU A 220 -15.51 -18.26 3.38
C GLU A 220 -15.30 -19.67 2.79
#